data_AF-A0A2N0VE57-F1
#
_entry.id   AF-A0A2N0VE57-F1
#
_cell.length_a   1.000
_cell.length_b   1.000
_cell.length_c   1.000
_cell.angle_alpha   90.00
_cell.angle_beta   90.00
_cell.angle_gamma   90.00
#
_symmetry.space_group_name_H-M   'P 1'
#
loop_
_entity.id
_entity.type
_entity.pdbx_description
1 polymer ?
#
loop_
_entity_poly.entity_id
_entity_poly.type
_entity_poly.pdbx_seq_one_letter_code
_entity_poly.pdbx_strand_id
1 'polypeptide(L)' 'MIKKLQKIGNSRGILLEKPLLKLLKVENDDSVEIVPHEDGLLIKKLDVQSAYNEVSKKHRKSLDKLAE' A
#
# COMPACT_ATOMS: atom_id res chain seq x y z
N MET A 1 -10.69 -15.52 -9.46
CA MET A 1 -9.50 -16.05 -10.16
C MET A 1 -8.62 -16.78 -9.16
N ILE A 2 -8.12 -17.98 -9.50
CA ILE A 2 -7.22 -18.72 -8.62
C ILE A 2 -5.80 -18.52 -9.14
N LYS A 3 -4.94 -17.92 -8.33
CA LYS A 3 -3.53 -17.68 -8.63
C LYS A 3 -2.66 -18.55 -7.76
N LYS A 4 -1.56 -19.06 -8.30
CA LYS A 4 -0.56 -19.82 -7.54
C LYS A 4 0.53 -18.88 -7.04
N LEU A 5 1.00 -19.14 -5.83
CA LEU A 5 2.19 -18.50 -5.29
C LEU A 5 3.42 -19.06 -6.01
N GLN A 6 4.18 -18.19 -6.65
CA GLN A 6 5.36 -18.54 -7.44
C GLN A 6 6.63 -18.06 -6.72
N LYS A 7 7.76 -18.73 -6.97
CA LYS A 7 9.06 -18.26 -6.51
C LYS A 7 9.51 -17.11 -7.42
N ILE A 8 9.85 -15.97 -6.82
CA ILE A 8 10.41 -14.79 -7.51
C ILE A 8 11.70 -14.43 -6.77
N GLY A 9 12.85 -14.79 -7.35
CA GLY A 9 14.15 -14.67 -6.68
C GLY A 9 14.18 -15.44 -5.36
N ASN A 10 14.44 -14.72 -4.26
CA ASN A 10 14.44 -15.26 -2.89
C ASN A 10 13.08 -15.13 -2.18
N SER A 11 12.05 -14.67 -2.88
CA SER A 11 10.73 -14.40 -2.33
C SER A 11 9.65 -15.26 -2.97
N ARG A 12 8.44 -15.17 -2.42
CA ARG A 12 7.22 -15.73 -2.99
C ARG A 12 6.33 -14.59 -3.45
N GLY A 13 5.71 -14.72 -4.62
CA GLY A 13 4.83 -13.68 -5.17
C GLY A 13 3.69 -14.25 -6.00
N ILE A 14 2.73 -13.38 -6.30
CA ILE A 14 1.60 -13.67 -7.18
C ILE A 14 1.69 -12.74 -8.37
N LEU A 15 1.59 -13.28 -9.58
CA LEU A 15 1.55 -12.47 -10.79
C LEU A 15 0.15 -11.86 -10.96
N LEU A 16 0.04 -10.53 -10.91
CA LEU A 16 -1.21 -9.82 -11.19
C LEU A 16 -1.25 -9.40 -12.67
N GLU A 17 -2.38 -9.58 -13.33
CA GLU A 17 -2.56 -9.16 -14.71
C GLU A 17 -2.61 -7.64 -14.83
N LYS A 18 -2.03 -7.10 -15.91
CA LYS A 18 -2.05 -5.66 -16.21
C LYS A 18 -3.45 -5.01 -16.11
N PRO A 19 -4.56 -5.64 -16.56
CA PRO A 19 -5.90 -5.05 -16.40
C PRO A 19 -6.30 -4.83 -14.94
N LEU A 20 -5.90 -5.71 -14.01
CA LEU A 20 -6.22 -5.55 -12.59
C LEU A 20 -5.43 -4.38 -11.98
N LEU A 21 -4.16 -4.23 -12.36
CA LEU A 21 -3.34 -3.10 -11.94
C LEU A 21 -3.91 -1.77 -12.46
N LYS A 22 -4.41 -1.75 -13.70
CA LYS A 22 -5.11 -0.59 -14.28
C LYS A 22 -6.38 -0.21 -13.52
N LEU A 23 -7.17 -1.20 -13.07
CA LEU A 23 -8.35 -0.95 -12.24
C LEU A 23 -7.98 -0.34 -10.88
N LEU A 24 -6.87 -0.80 -10.29
CA LEU A 24 -6.31 -0.23 -9.07
C LEU A 24 -5.58 1.10 -9.29
N LYS A 25 -5.47 1.56 -10.55
CA LYS A 25 -4.72 2.75 -10.96
C LYS A 25 -3.27 2.72 -10.46
N VAL A 26 -2.65 1.53 -10.49
CA VAL A 26 -1.25 1.28 -10.10
C VAL A 26 -0.42 1.20 -11.37
N GLU A 27 0.55 2.10 -11.50
CA GLU A 27 1.55 2.08 -12.58
C GLU A 27 2.74 1.18 -12.21
N ASN A 28 3.63 0.88 -13.16
CA ASN A 28 4.68 -0.15 -13.01
C ASN A 28 5.64 0.07 -11.82
N ASP A 29 5.77 1.30 -11.33
CA ASP A 29 6.66 1.68 -10.22
C ASP A 29 5.91 2.16 -8.97
N ASP A 30 4.57 2.08 -8.98
CA ASP A 30 3.76 2.48 -7.83
C ASP A 30 3.88 1.46 -6.70
N SER A 31 3.99 1.98 -5.47
CA SER A 31 3.97 1.14 -4.27
C SER A 31 2.53 0.76 -3.91
N VAL A 32 2.36 -0.50 -3.51
CA VAL A 32 1.11 -1.03 -2.97
C VAL A 32 1.33 -1.53 -1.56
N GLU A 33 0.32 -1.34 -0.71
CA GLU A 33 0.31 -1.87 0.65
C GLU A 33 -0.49 -3.17 0.68
N ILE A 34 0.06 -4.18 1.36
CA ILE A 34 -0.57 -5.48 1.56
C ILE A 34 -0.93 -5.59 3.05
N VAL A 35 -2.22 -5.73 3.34
CA VAL A 35 -2.75 -5.81 4.71
C VAL A 35 -3.46 -7.14 4.92
N PRO A 36 -3.19 -7.88 6.01
CA PRO A 36 -4.01 -9.03 6.39
C PRO A 36 -5.46 -8.62 6.62
N HIS A 37 -6.41 -9.36 6.07
CA HIS A 37 -7.84 -9.09 6.22
C HIS A 37 -8.59 -10.41 6.32
N GLU A 38 -9.24 -10.68 7.46
CA GLU A 38 -10.06 -11.88 7.76
C GLU A 38 -9.59 -13.17 7.07
N ASP A 39 -10.03 -13.45 5.83
CA ASP A 39 -9.73 -14.66 5.07
C ASP A 39 -8.69 -14.48 3.95
N GLY A 40 -7.88 -13.41 3.97
CA GLY A 40 -6.92 -13.14 2.91
C GLY A 40 -6.07 -11.88 3.08
N LEU A 41 -5.70 -11.31 1.93
CA LEU A 41 -4.88 -10.12 1.84
C LEU A 41 -5.64 -9.04 1.07
N LEU A 42 -5.71 -7.85 1.66
CA LEU A 42 -6.15 -6.64 0.98
C LEU A 42 -4.94 -5.97 0.35
N ILE A 43 -4.99 -5.75 -0.96
CA ILE A 43 -3.97 -5.00 -1.71
C ILE A 43 -4.57 -3.63 -2.05
N LYS A 44 -3.96 -2.56 -1.55
CA LYS A 44 -4.38 -1.17 -1.83
C LYS A 44 -3.23 -0.36 -2.38
N LYS A 45 -3.52 0.60 -3.25
CA LYS A 45 -2.54 1.59 -3.70
C LYS A 45 -2.11 2.44 -2.51
N LEU A 46 -0.81 2.67 -2.37
CA LEU A 46 -0.29 3.58 -1.36
C LEU A 46 -0.57 5.02 -1.82
N ASP A 47 -1.51 5.69 -1.18
CA ASP A 47 -1.76 7.11 -1.45
C ASP A 47 -0.76 7.95 -0.64
N VAL A 48 0.27 8.46 -1.33
CA VAL A 48 1.31 9.32 -0.76
C VAL A 48 0.70 10.52 -0.02
N GLN A 49 -0.45 11.00 -0.47
CA GLN A 49 -1.13 12.14 0.14
C GLN A 49 -1.72 11.81 1.51
N SER A 50 -2.22 10.58 1.69
CA SER A 50 -2.72 10.11 2.98
C SER A 50 -1.59 9.86 3.99
N ALA A 51 -0.46 9.29 3.55
CA ALA A 51 0.74 9.14 4.38
C ALA A 51 1.34 10.49 4.80
N TYR A 52 1.41 11.46 3.87
CA TYR A 52 1.87 12.82 4.17
C TYR A 52 0.93 13.55 5.14
N ASN A 53 -0.38 13.38 5.01
CA ASN A 53 -1.36 13.96 5.92
C ASN A 53 -1.26 13.37 7.33
N GLU A 54 -0.97 12.08 7.47
CA GLU A 54 -0.81 11.42 8.77
C GLU A 54 0.46 11.90 9.49
N VAL A 55 1.58 11.97 8.76
CA VAL A 55 2.85 12.53 9.24
C VAL A 55 2.69 14.02 9.60
N SER A 56 2.06 14.81 8.74
CA SER A 56 1.83 16.24 8.97
C SER A 56 0.92 16.50 10.17
N LYS A 57 -0.12 15.68 10.40
CA LYS A 57 -0.96 15.75 11.61
C LYS A 57 -0.16 15.46 12.88
N LYS A 58 0.77 14.50 12.83
CA LYS A 58 1.63 14.14 13.96
C LYS A 58 2.59 15.28 14.32
N HIS A 59 3.16 15.96 13.32
CA HIS A 59 4.02 17.11 13.54
C HIS A 59 3.27 18.36 14.04
N ARG A 60 2.05 18.61 13.55
CA ARG A 60 1.22 19.73 14.03
C ARG A 60 0.86 19.58 15.52
N LYS A 61 0.49 18.37 15.96
CA LYS A 61 0.25 18.08 17.39
C LYS A 61 1.49 18.31 18.27
N SER A 62 2.69 18.03 17.77
CA SER A 62 3.92 18.29 18.51
C SER A 62 4.25 19.78 18.60
N LEU A 63 3.92 20.56 17.57
CA LEU A 63 4.11 22.01 17.56
C LEU A 63 3.09 22.74 18.45
N ASP A 64 1.83 22.30 18.47
CA ASP A 64 0.81 22.88 19.36
C ASP A 64 1.16 22.70 20.85
N LYS A 65 1.84 21.59 21.20
CA LYS A 65 2.33 21.33 22.57
C LYS A 65 3.54 22.16 23.00
N LEU A 66 4.23 22.79 22.05
CA LEU A 66 5.38 23.68 22.32
C LEU A 66 4.97 25.15 22.36
N ALA A 67 3.72 25.46 22.01
CA ALA A 67 3.13 26.80 22.02
C ALA A 67 2.31 27.08 23.29
N GLU A 68 2.25 26.12 24.22
CA GLU A 68 1.69 26.22 25.58
C GLU A 68 2.84 26.21 26.61
#